data_AF-A0A0N1H3B0-F1
#
_entry.id   AF-A0A0N1H3B0-F1
#
_cell.length_a   1.000
_cell.length_b   1.000
_cell.length_c   1.000
_cell.angle_alpha   90.00
_cell.angle_beta   90.00
_cell.angle_gamma   90.00
#
_symmetry.space_group_name_H-M   'P 1'
#
loop_
_entity.id
_entity.type
_entity.pdbx_description
1 polymer ?
#
loop_
_entity_poly.entity_id
_entity_poly.type
_entity_poly.pdbx_seq_one_letter_code
_entity_poly.pdbx_strand_id
1 'polypeptide(L)'
;MAQHTPRTSSPPSDHDLEDGEEEAARLLGKERGRWPPEPSINKPAAYRSQTHRPFRLVTALSGLLNVLLAGALAFMLWQRFRPPHKPETSTSTIQDREIAGDVNGIWPKLTHQLKTFQPDNRYVGNLTSPTFKEDTHPLWIDLVPKGLGFIEVPFPHPPSKYPHLPPPYMKYNKPVYTTSGTHQLHCLYMIMTGMNELALNGGKFKPMDMSSPSDHNEGHNPRSTITNSDNASSGEGVDEAYTGSANDGGLTREGEDPAEHLSHCFDYLRQAIMCHGDTALEGLQTTFGPDVGGSDGWNVVHVCKKWDEVYDWLEGRRIDDRIWI
;
A
#
# COMPACT_ATOMS: atom_id res chain seq x y z
N MET A 1 -24.56 -36.43 -25.14
CA MET A 1 -25.62 -37.23 -25.81
C MET A 1 -26.81 -36.31 -25.97
N ALA A 2 -27.37 -35.96 -27.14
CA ALA A 2 -27.23 -36.38 -28.54
C ALA A 2 -27.27 -35.09 -29.41
N GLN A 3 -26.34 -34.81 -30.33
CA GLN A 3 -26.18 -35.33 -31.70
C GLN A 3 -27.41 -35.22 -32.61
N HIS A 4 -27.34 -34.34 -33.60
CA HIS A 4 -27.79 -34.62 -34.98
C HIS A 4 -26.99 -33.77 -35.98
N THR A 5 -26.37 -34.45 -36.94
CA THR A 5 -25.68 -33.94 -38.13
C THR A 5 -26.48 -34.40 -39.39
N PRO A 6 -26.01 -34.22 -40.65
CA PRO A 6 -26.40 -33.14 -41.56
C PRO A 6 -26.98 -33.65 -42.91
N ARG A 7 -27.39 -32.77 -43.83
CA ARG A 7 -27.44 -33.13 -45.27
C ARG A 7 -27.27 -31.94 -46.22
N THR A 8 -26.53 -32.24 -47.28
CA THR A 8 -26.02 -31.43 -48.39
C THR A 8 -26.93 -31.50 -49.62
N SER A 9 -26.89 -30.49 -50.51
CA SER A 9 -27.01 -30.68 -51.97
C SER A 9 -26.68 -29.40 -52.78
N SER A 10 -25.93 -29.62 -53.86
CA SER A 10 -25.26 -28.70 -54.80
C SER A 10 -26.20 -28.06 -55.86
N PRO A 11 -25.73 -27.15 -56.74
CA PRO A 11 -26.56 -26.30 -57.62
C PRO A 11 -26.82 -26.92 -59.01
N PRO A 12 -27.81 -26.44 -59.79
CA PRO A 12 -27.99 -26.84 -61.18
C PRO A 12 -27.29 -25.90 -62.17
N SER A 13 -26.94 -26.50 -63.30
CA SER A 13 -26.06 -26.08 -64.40
C SER A 13 -26.77 -25.35 -65.54
N ASP A 14 -25.98 -24.54 -66.27
CA ASP A 14 -26.28 -23.98 -67.59
C ASP A 14 -26.42 -25.09 -68.65
N HIS A 15 -27.58 -25.19 -69.27
CA HIS A 15 -27.78 -25.62 -70.66
C HIS A 15 -29.23 -25.27 -71.06
N ASP A 16 -29.36 -24.67 -72.25
CA ASP A 16 -30.54 -24.59 -73.14
C ASP A 16 -30.74 -23.16 -73.66
N LEU A 17 -29.85 -22.81 -74.60
CA LEU A 17 -30.06 -21.79 -75.62
C LEU A 17 -30.72 -22.47 -76.84
N GLU A 18 -31.41 -21.66 -77.64
CA GLU A 18 -31.96 -21.95 -78.97
C GLU A 18 -33.35 -22.61 -78.97
N ASP A 19 -34.39 -21.78 -79.16
CA ASP A 19 -35.52 -22.03 -80.08
C ASP A 19 -36.53 -20.87 -79.97
N GLY A 20 -36.57 -20.00 -80.97
CA GLY A 20 -37.53 -18.88 -81.00
C GLY A 20 -37.25 -17.77 -82.01
N GLU A 21 -36.14 -17.83 -82.74
CA GLU A 21 -35.80 -16.89 -83.83
C GLU A 21 -36.69 -17.05 -85.09
N GLU A 22 -37.66 -17.97 -85.11
CA GLU A 22 -38.41 -18.31 -86.32
C GLU A 22 -39.81 -17.66 -86.46
N GLU A 23 -40.35 -16.99 -85.43
CA GLU A 23 -41.74 -16.49 -85.50
C GLU A 23 -41.86 -14.96 -85.71
N ALA A 24 -40.89 -14.15 -85.28
CA ALA A 24 -40.97 -12.69 -85.42
C ALA A 24 -40.66 -12.19 -86.85
N ALA A 25 -39.97 -12.98 -87.67
CA ALA A 25 -39.58 -12.63 -89.04
C ALA A 25 -40.73 -12.66 -90.07
N ARG A 26 -41.96 -13.01 -89.65
CA ARG A 26 -43.12 -13.13 -90.55
C ARG A 26 -44.11 -11.96 -90.55
N LEU A 27 -44.04 -11.01 -89.60
CA LEU A 27 -45.14 -10.03 -89.45
C LEU A 27 -44.85 -8.60 -89.88
N LEU A 28 -43.62 -8.18 -90.20
CA LEU A 28 -43.35 -6.80 -90.63
C LEU A 28 -42.32 -6.72 -91.77
N GLY A 29 -42.62 -7.44 -92.86
CA GLY A 29 -42.06 -7.13 -94.17
C GLY A 29 -42.58 -5.79 -94.70
N LYS A 30 -41.81 -5.17 -95.61
CA LYS A 30 -42.12 -3.94 -96.39
C LYS A 30 -42.25 -2.68 -95.54
N GLU A 31 -41.59 -1.55 -95.80
CA GLU A 31 -41.13 -0.99 -97.06
C GLU A 31 -40.16 0.18 -96.77
N ARG A 32 -39.11 0.33 -97.59
CA ARG A 32 -38.27 1.54 -97.65
C ARG A 32 -39.04 2.64 -98.40
N GLY A 33 -39.15 3.84 -97.86
CA GLY A 33 -39.68 4.98 -98.62
C GLY A 33 -39.74 6.30 -97.85
N ARG A 34 -39.04 7.31 -98.34
CA ARG A 34 -38.88 8.69 -97.84
C ARG A 34 -40.17 9.53 -98.01
N TRP A 35 -40.49 10.41 -97.05
CA TRP A 35 -41.61 11.39 -97.15
C TRP A 35 -41.19 12.84 -96.72
N PRO A 36 -41.89 13.89 -97.20
CA PRO A 36 -41.48 15.32 -97.27
C PRO A 36 -41.92 16.18 -96.04
N PRO A 37 -41.58 17.50 -95.94
CA PRO A 37 -41.69 18.25 -94.67
C PRO A 37 -42.92 19.17 -94.49
N GLU A 38 -43.28 19.37 -93.19
CA GLU A 38 -43.93 20.49 -92.44
C GLU A 38 -45.35 21.01 -92.85
N PRO A 39 -46.25 21.46 -91.91
CA PRO A 39 -45.94 22.50 -90.91
C PRO A 39 -46.63 22.49 -89.50
N SER A 40 -45.89 23.07 -88.55
CA SER A 40 -46.25 23.96 -87.41
C SER A 40 -47.40 23.71 -86.39
N ILE A 41 -46.97 23.64 -85.12
CA ILE A 41 -47.55 24.17 -83.85
C ILE A 41 -48.68 23.38 -83.15
N ASN A 42 -48.30 22.67 -82.07
CA ASN A 42 -48.65 23.02 -80.67
C ASN A 42 -47.73 22.27 -79.68
N LYS A 43 -47.16 22.96 -78.69
CA LYS A 43 -46.32 22.36 -77.64
C LYS A 43 -47.17 21.59 -76.62
N PRO A 44 -46.79 20.38 -76.18
CA PRO A 44 -47.18 19.87 -74.88
C PRO A 44 -46.02 19.86 -73.88
N ALA A 45 -46.44 19.83 -72.61
CA ALA A 45 -45.73 20.18 -71.40
C ALA A 45 -44.49 19.34 -71.05
N ALA A 46 -43.55 19.98 -70.37
CA ALA A 46 -42.42 19.34 -69.71
C ALA A 46 -42.90 18.51 -68.50
N TYR A 47 -42.68 17.19 -68.54
CA TYR A 47 -42.75 16.35 -67.35
C TYR A 47 -41.45 16.50 -66.56
N ARG A 48 -41.50 17.35 -65.53
CA ARG A 48 -40.41 17.60 -64.59
C ARG A 48 -40.39 16.48 -63.54
N SER A 49 -39.51 15.49 -63.69
CA SER A 49 -39.27 14.51 -62.63
C SER A 49 -38.53 15.17 -61.47
N GLN A 50 -39.29 15.56 -60.45
CA GLN A 50 -38.77 16.15 -59.23
C GLN A 50 -39.05 15.16 -58.10
N THR A 51 -38.04 14.39 -57.67
CA THR A 51 -37.82 13.91 -56.26
C THR A 51 -36.67 12.88 -56.15
N HIS A 52 -35.43 13.35 -55.98
CA HIS A 52 -34.34 12.57 -55.35
C HIS A 52 -33.59 13.37 -54.26
N ARG A 53 -34.09 14.56 -53.89
CA ARG A 53 -33.43 15.45 -52.93
C ARG A 53 -33.59 15.06 -51.44
N PRO A 54 -34.72 14.54 -50.92
CA PRO A 54 -34.83 14.27 -49.48
C PRO A 54 -34.00 13.05 -49.06
N PHE A 55 -33.86 12.05 -49.93
CA PHE A 55 -33.11 10.82 -49.62
C PHE A 55 -31.61 11.10 -49.46
N ARG A 56 -31.03 11.97 -50.31
CA ARG A 56 -29.61 12.35 -50.24
C ARG A 56 -29.27 13.18 -49.00
N LEU A 57 -30.21 14.02 -48.53
CA LEU A 57 -30.02 14.83 -47.33
C LEU A 57 -30.05 13.97 -46.06
N VAL A 58 -31.00 13.03 -45.98
CA VAL A 58 -31.13 12.10 -44.84
C VAL A 58 -29.93 11.16 -44.75
N THR A 59 -29.44 10.64 -45.88
CA THR A 59 -28.21 9.81 -45.89
C THR A 59 -26.96 10.63 -45.52
N ALA A 60 -26.89 11.90 -45.91
CA ALA A 60 -25.77 12.78 -45.55
C ALA A 60 -25.78 13.13 -44.05
N LEU A 61 -26.95 13.42 -43.48
CA LEU A 61 -27.13 13.70 -42.06
C LEU A 61 -26.87 12.46 -41.19
N SER A 62 -27.32 11.28 -41.64
CA SER A 62 -27.03 10.00 -40.98
C SER A 62 -25.54 9.65 -41.05
N GLY A 63 -24.88 9.93 -42.18
CA GLY A 63 -23.42 9.78 -42.31
C GLY A 63 -22.65 10.68 -41.34
N LEU A 64 -23.06 11.96 -41.21
CA LEU A 64 -22.45 12.90 -40.26
C LEU A 64 -22.64 12.43 -38.81
N LEU A 65 -23.85 11.97 -38.46
CA LEU A 65 -24.15 11.47 -37.12
C LEU A 65 -23.30 10.24 -36.77
N ASN A 66 -23.13 9.31 -37.71
CA ASN A 66 -22.29 8.12 -37.51
C ASN A 66 -20.81 8.47 -37.33
N VAL A 67 -20.30 9.45 -38.07
CA VAL A 67 -18.92 9.95 -37.91
C VAL A 67 -18.73 10.62 -36.55
N LEU A 68 -19.71 11.42 -36.10
CA LEU A 68 -19.69 12.03 -34.78
C LEU A 68 -19.77 10.98 -33.66
N LEU A 69 -20.61 9.95 -33.81
CA LEU A 69 -20.70 8.85 -32.84
C LEU A 69 -19.40 8.04 -32.77
N ALA A 70 -18.81 7.72 -33.93
CA ALA A 70 -17.54 7.01 -34.01
C ALA A 70 -16.40 7.84 -33.40
N GLY A 71 -16.39 9.16 -33.64
CA GLY A 71 -15.45 10.08 -33.02
C GLY A 71 -15.60 10.17 -31.50
N ALA A 72 -16.85 10.21 -31.00
CA ALA A 72 -17.14 10.21 -29.57
C ALA A 72 -16.73 8.89 -28.89
N LEU A 73 -17.00 7.75 -29.53
CA LEU A 73 -16.55 6.43 -29.06
C LEU A 73 -15.02 6.31 -29.08
N ALA A 74 -14.36 6.75 -30.16
CA ALA A 74 -12.91 6.78 -30.23
C ALA A 74 -12.31 7.70 -29.16
N PHE A 75 -12.92 8.85 -28.88
CA PHE A 75 -12.51 9.75 -27.82
C PHE A 75 -12.72 9.16 -26.43
N MET A 76 -13.85 8.50 -26.16
CA MET A 76 -14.09 7.80 -24.90
C MET A 76 -13.15 6.61 -24.71
N LEU A 77 -12.87 5.85 -25.76
CA LEU A 77 -11.88 4.78 -25.73
C LEU A 77 -10.46 5.35 -25.53
N TRP A 78 -10.14 6.47 -26.16
CA TRP A 78 -8.88 7.16 -25.96
C TRP A 78 -8.74 7.75 -24.56
N GLN A 79 -9.83 8.22 -23.95
CA GLN A 79 -9.82 8.62 -22.54
C GLN A 79 -9.67 7.41 -21.61
N ARG A 80 -10.28 6.27 -21.94
CA ARG A 80 -10.18 5.05 -21.13
C ARG A 80 -8.82 4.35 -21.26
N PHE A 81 -8.18 4.44 -22.42
CA PHE A 81 -6.86 3.85 -22.69
C PHE A 81 -5.73 4.87 -22.73
N ARG A 82 -6.00 6.13 -22.37
CA ARG A 82 -4.95 7.12 -22.16
C ARG A 82 -4.08 6.62 -21.01
N PRO A 83 -2.78 6.33 -21.25
CA PRO A 83 -1.88 6.11 -20.14
C PRO A 83 -1.94 7.38 -19.25
N PRO A 84 -1.98 7.24 -17.92
CA PRO A 84 -1.98 8.40 -17.04
C PRO A 84 -0.84 9.32 -17.46
N HIS A 85 -1.14 10.60 -17.67
CA HIS A 85 -0.12 11.62 -17.87
C HIS A 85 0.89 11.47 -16.74
N LYS A 86 2.14 11.09 -17.06
CA LYS A 86 3.24 11.27 -16.12
C LYS A 86 3.47 12.78 -16.02
N PRO A 87 3.26 13.43 -14.88
CA PRO A 87 3.69 14.81 -14.73
C PRO A 87 5.23 14.82 -14.74
N GLU A 88 5.81 15.22 -15.88
CA GLU A 88 7.20 15.63 -15.94
C GLU A 88 7.31 17.05 -15.39
N THR A 89 7.62 17.18 -14.09
CA THR A 89 8.53 18.19 -13.52
C THR A 89 8.56 18.04 -11.99
N SER A 90 9.64 17.44 -11.49
CA SER A 90 10.35 17.80 -10.24
C SER A 90 9.55 18.51 -9.14
N THR A 91 8.49 17.90 -8.65
CA THR A 91 7.91 18.19 -7.34
C THR A 91 7.46 16.85 -6.82
N SER A 92 8.31 16.14 -6.06
CA SER A 92 7.87 14.91 -5.40
C SER A 92 6.82 15.32 -4.39
N THR A 93 5.56 15.19 -4.78
CA THR A 93 4.45 15.44 -3.87
C THR A 93 4.55 14.44 -2.71
N ILE A 94 4.04 14.79 -1.53
CA ILE A 94 4.04 13.89 -0.35
C ILE A 94 3.51 12.47 -0.71
N GLN A 95 2.68 12.37 -1.75
CA GLN A 95 2.14 11.13 -2.31
C GLN A 95 3.19 10.15 -2.86
N ASP A 96 4.40 10.61 -3.21
CA ASP A 96 5.50 9.76 -3.69
C ASP A 96 6.38 9.19 -2.56
N ARG A 97 6.14 9.64 -1.32
CA ARG A 97 6.89 9.21 -0.13
C ARG A 97 6.29 7.93 0.45
N GLU A 98 7.18 7.03 0.87
CA GLU A 98 6.82 5.78 1.55
C GLU A 98 6.41 6.09 3.00
N ILE A 99 5.36 5.45 3.51
CA ILE A 99 4.96 5.59 4.93
C ILE A 99 6.13 5.12 5.79
N ALA A 100 6.49 5.91 6.80
CA ALA A 100 7.68 5.71 7.63
C ALA A 100 9.00 5.66 6.81
N GLY A 101 9.00 6.24 5.61
CA GLY A 101 10.16 6.39 4.75
C GLY A 101 11.02 7.61 5.11
N ASP A 102 12.32 7.53 4.86
CA ASP A 102 13.23 8.68 4.96
C ASP A 102 12.86 9.79 3.96
N VAL A 103 12.57 10.98 4.48
CA VAL A 103 12.21 12.16 3.67
C VAL A 103 13.39 12.76 2.91
N ASN A 104 14.63 12.45 3.30
CA ASN A 104 15.84 12.98 2.69
C ASN A 104 16.35 12.10 1.52
N GLY A 105 15.79 10.89 1.34
CA GLY A 105 16.15 9.97 0.26
C GLY A 105 17.55 9.35 0.39
N ILE A 106 18.09 9.31 1.61
CA ILE A 106 19.32 8.58 1.97
C ILE A 106 19.05 7.08 2.00
N TRP A 107 17.88 6.67 2.52
CA TRP A 107 17.43 5.29 2.41
C TRP A 107 16.91 4.97 1.00
N PRO A 108 17.25 3.79 0.44
CA PRO A 108 16.61 3.32 -0.77
C PRO A 108 15.13 2.99 -0.48
N LYS A 109 14.27 3.09 -1.50
CA LYS A 109 12.89 2.61 -1.41
C LYS A 109 12.89 1.11 -1.15
N LEU A 110 12.19 0.69 -0.10
CA LEU A 110 12.13 -0.71 0.29
C LEU A 110 10.90 -1.40 -0.33
N THR A 111 10.99 -2.72 -0.51
CA THR A 111 9.85 -3.52 -0.98
C THR A 111 8.94 -3.86 0.19
N HIS A 112 7.64 -3.88 -0.05
CA HIS A 112 6.64 -4.20 0.96
C HIS A 112 6.30 -5.69 0.94
N GLN A 113 6.01 -6.26 2.11
CA GLN A 113 5.50 -7.63 2.24
C GLN A 113 4.24 -7.67 3.10
N LEU A 114 3.25 -8.47 2.71
CA LEU A 114 2.10 -8.74 3.54
C LEU A 114 2.52 -9.70 4.66
N LYS A 115 2.36 -9.26 5.91
CA LYS A 115 2.70 -10.04 7.10
C LYS A 115 1.50 -10.10 8.03
N THR A 116 1.13 -11.31 8.45
CA THR A 116 0.17 -11.52 9.55
C THR A 116 0.93 -11.56 10.86
N PHE A 117 0.45 -10.80 11.85
CA PHE A 117 1.02 -10.82 13.19
C PHE A 117 0.59 -12.09 13.93
N GLN A 118 1.55 -12.68 14.63
CA GLN A 118 1.35 -13.87 15.46
C GLN A 118 2.07 -13.61 16.78
N PRO A 119 1.43 -13.87 17.95
CA PRO A 119 2.10 -13.73 19.23
C PRO A 119 3.38 -14.57 19.29
N ASP A 120 4.48 -13.98 19.72
CA ASP A 120 5.74 -14.68 19.98
C ASP A 120 6.23 -14.37 21.40
N ASN A 121 5.81 -15.23 22.34
CA ASN A 121 6.09 -15.06 23.75
C ASN A 121 7.59 -15.06 24.10
N ARG A 122 8.46 -15.51 23.19
CA ARG A 122 9.91 -15.50 23.40
C ARG A 122 10.47 -14.08 23.51
N TYR A 123 9.85 -13.09 22.85
CA TYR A 123 10.29 -11.70 22.92
C TYR A 123 9.82 -10.98 24.18
N VAL A 124 8.87 -11.53 24.94
CA VAL A 124 8.27 -10.87 26.10
C VAL A 124 8.47 -11.62 27.40
N GLY A 125 8.71 -12.93 27.33
CA GLY A 125 9.05 -13.76 28.49
C GLY A 125 8.05 -13.65 29.64
N ASN A 126 8.52 -13.93 30.85
CA ASN A 126 7.80 -13.61 32.08
C ASN A 126 8.38 -12.33 32.66
N LEU A 127 7.62 -11.22 32.57
CA LEU A 127 8.00 -9.91 33.10
C LEU A 127 8.21 -9.89 34.62
N THR A 128 7.76 -10.90 35.36
CA THR A 128 7.99 -11.02 36.81
C THR A 128 9.20 -11.90 37.15
N SER A 129 9.84 -12.52 36.16
CA SER A 129 10.99 -13.41 36.39
C SER A 129 12.29 -12.62 36.58
N PRO A 130 13.16 -12.99 37.53
CA PRO A 130 14.51 -12.44 37.62
C PRO A 130 15.39 -12.82 36.42
N THR A 131 15.04 -13.87 35.65
CA THR A 131 15.77 -14.32 34.46
C THR A 131 15.31 -13.67 33.16
N PHE A 132 14.37 -12.71 33.24
CA PHE A 132 13.75 -12.08 32.07
C PHE A 132 14.79 -11.55 31.06
N LYS A 133 15.85 -10.90 31.57
CA LYS A 133 16.90 -10.32 30.72
C LYS A 133 17.68 -11.42 30.02
N GLU A 134 18.12 -12.44 30.73
CA GLU A 134 18.88 -13.57 30.19
C GLU A 134 18.10 -14.30 29.09
N ASP A 135 16.79 -14.49 29.30
CA ASP A 135 15.94 -15.25 28.39
C ASP A 135 15.55 -14.45 27.13
N THR A 136 15.34 -13.14 27.25
CA THR A 136 14.77 -12.31 26.17
C THR A 136 15.80 -11.44 25.45
N HIS A 137 16.81 -10.91 26.15
CA HIS A 137 17.76 -9.93 25.61
C HIS A 137 18.47 -10.38 24.32
N PRO A 138 18.95 -11.64 24.18
CA PRO A 138 19.60 -12.08 22.95
C PRO A 138 18.69 -11.97 21.73
N LEU A 139 17.39 -12.25 21.89
CA LEU A 139 16.41 -12.18 20.82
C LEU A 139 16.18 -10.73 20.36
N TRP A 140 16.21 -9.77 21.30
CA TRP A 140 16.08 -8.35 20.98
C TRP A 140 17.32 -7.78 20.29
N ILE A 141 18.52 -8.22 20.68
CA ILE A 141 19.76 -7.86 19.99
C ILE A 141 19.69 -8.33 18.53
N ASP A 142 19.17 -9.52 18.26
CA ASP A 142 19.04 -10.07 16.91
C ASP A 142 18.05 -9.30 16.01
N LEU A 143 17.18 -8.45 16.56
CA LEU A 143 16.28 -7.59 15.78
C LEU A 143 16.98 -6.36 15.20
N VAL A 144 18.11 -5.95 15.79
CA VAL A 144 18.83 -4.73 15.41
C VAL A 144 20.16 -5.13 14.76
N PRO A 145 20.51 -4.55 13.59
CA PRO A 145 21.78 -4.86 12.96
C PRO A 145 22.96 -4.45 13.84
N LYS A 146 24.08 -5.17 13.69
CA LYS A 146 25.36 -4.79 14.31
C LYS A 146 25.68 -3.33 14.00
N GLY A 147 26.14 -2.59 15.02
CA GLY A 147 26.35 -1.15 14.93
C GLY A 147 25.16 -0.31 15.40
N LEU A 148 24.14 -0.94 16.01
CA LEU A 148 23.00 -0.28 16.67
C LEU A 148 22.14 0.58 15.73
N GLY A 149 22.18 0.30 14.42
CA GLY A 149 21.41 1.07 13.43
C GLY A 149 21.98 2.45 13.10
N PHE A 150 23.20 2.78 13.55
CA PHE A 150 23.86 4.03 13.16
C PHE A 150 24.35 3.98 11.72
N ILE A 151 24.06 5.05 10.97
CA ILE A 151 24.60 5.28 9.63
C ILE A 151 25.41 6.57 9.60
N GLU A 152 26.46 6.59 8.79
CA GLU A 152 27.26 7.78 8.54
C GLU A 152 26.69 8.55 7.35
N VAL A 153 26.51 9.86 7.50
CA VAL A 153 26.23 10.77 6.37
C VAL A 153 27.40 11.76 6.28
N PRO A 154 28.35 11.55 5.33
CA PRO A 154 29.55 12.36 5.25
C PRO A 154 29.27 13.85 5.02
N PHE A 155 30.01 14.71 5.72
CA PHE A 155 30.02 16.17 5.58
C PHE A 155 31.32 16.65 4.90
N PRO A 156 31.33 17.73 4.08
CA PRO A 156 30.22 18.63 3.76
C PRO A 156 29.29 18.14 2.65
N HIS A 157 28.01 18.46 2.78
CA HIS A 157 27.03 18.37 1.70
C HIS A 157 26.26 19.71 1.60
N PRO A 158 25.78 20.09 0.40
CA PRO A 158 25.00 21.31 0.27
C PRO A 158 23.67 21.20 1.06
N PRO A 159 23.18 22.30 1.69
CA PRO A 159 21.94 22.27 2.46
C PRO A 159 20.71 21.83 1.66
N SER A 160 20.72 22.06 0.35
CA SER A 160 19.65 21.64 -0.55
C SER A 160 19.59 20.13 -0.78
N LYS A 161 20.66 19.38 -0.46
CA LYS A 161 20.72 17.93 -0.70
C LYS A 161 19.83 17.16 0.28
N TYR A 162 19.89 17.51 1.56
CA TYR A 162 19.13 16.86 2.64
C TYR A 162 18.47 17.95 3.50
N PRO A 163 17.34 18.53 3.02
CA PRO A 163 16.76 19.73 3.62
C PRO A 163 16.12 19.50 5.00
N HIS A 164 15.81 18.25 5.35
CA HIS A 164 15.16 17.88 6.61
C HIS A 164 16.06 17.05 7.53
N LEU A 165 17.36 16.98 7.24
CA LEU A 165 18.30 16.23 8.07
C LEU A 165 18.62 17.04 9.35
N PRO A 166 18.46 16.47 10.54
CA PRO A 166 18.79 17.14 11.80
C PRO A 166 20.32 17.32 11.94
N PRO A 167 20.80 18.07 12.95
CA PRO A 167 22.22 18.09 13.28
C PRO A 167 22.74 16.68 13.59
N PRO A 168 23.93 16.28 13.09
CA PRO A 168 24.45 14.94 13.33
C PRO A 168 24.82 14.73 14.81
N TYR A 169 24.68 13.50 15.26
CA TYR A 169 25.31 13.05 16.50
C TYR A 169 26.75 12.64 16.20
N MET A 170 27.72 13.11 16.99
CA MET A 170 29.12 12.79 16.78
C MET A 170 29.50 11.53 17.56
N LYS A 171 29.72 10.43 16.84
CA LYS A 171 30.15 9.14 17.41
C LYS A 171 31.24 8.54 16.54
N TYR A 172 32.23 7.90 17.17
CA TYR A 172 33.38 7.30 16.45
C TYR A 172 34.16 8.29 15.55
N ASN A 173 34.21 9.56 15.98
CA ASN A 173 34.80 10.65 15.20
C ASN A 173 34.15 10.85 13.81
N LYS A 174 32.87 10.49 13.68
CA LYS A 174 32.06 10.58 12.47
C LYS A 174 30.70 11.22 12.74
N PRO A 175 30.14 11.97 11.78
CA PRO A 175 28.76 12.43 11.84
C PRO A 175 27.82 11.26 11.57
N VAL A 176 27.16 10.78 12.61
CA VAL A 176 26.24 9.63 12.52
C VAL A 176 24.82 10.03 12.85
N TYR A 177 23.91 9.21 12.35
CA TYR A 177 22.47 9.28 12.58
C TYR A 177 21.99 7.88 12.95
N THR A 178 21.07 7.77 13.89
CA THR A 178 20.38 6.50 14.15
C THR A 178 19.10 6.42 13.32
N THR A 179 18.61 5.21 13.09
CA THR A 179 17.35 5.00 12.39
C THR A 179 16.20 4.91 13.40
N SER A 180 15.10 5.63 13.13
CA SER A 180 13.97 5.73 14.05
C SER A 180 13.41 4.37 14.49
N GLY A 181 13.25 3.43 13.56
CA GLY A 181 12.76 2.08 13.87
C GLY A 181 13.67 1.30 14.82
N THR A 182 15.00 1.46 14.70
CA THR A 182 15.94 0.81 15.64
C THR A 182 15.91 1.46 17.02
N HIS A 183 15.71 2.78 17.09
CA HIS A 183 15.57 3.49 18.35
C HIS A 183 14.22 3.16 19.03
N GLN A 184 13.14 3.03 18.27
CA GLN A 184 11.82 2.59 18.75
C GLN A 184 11.89 1.19 19.39
N LEU A 185 12.59 0.24 18.75
CA LEU A 185 12.81 -1.11 19.32
C LEU A 185 13.63 -1.05 20.62
N HIS A 186 14.68 -0.23 20.65
CA HIS A 186 15.48 -0.02 21.87
C HIS A 186 14.61 0.51 23.01
N CYS A 187 13.85 1.59 22.78
CA CYS A 187 12.96 2.18 23.79
C CYS A 187 11.92 1.18 24.30
N LEU A 188 11.31 0.39 23.40
CA LEU A 188 10.33 -0.63 23.79
C LEU A 188 10.95 -1.67 24.73
N TYR A 189 12.15 -2.16 24.42
CA TYR A 189 12.89 -3.09 25.27
C TYR A 189 13.27 -2.46 26.63
N MET A 190 13.67 -1.18 26.66
CA MET A 190 14.01 -0.48 27.89
C MET A 190 12.78 -0.30 28.81
N ILE A 191 11.60 -0.03 28.23
CA ILE A 191 10.35 0.02 28.99
C ILE A 191 10.05 -1.35 29.62
N MET A 192 10.16 -2.44 28.85
CA MET A 192 9.94 -3.80 29.37
C MET A 192 10.90 -4.15 30.50
N THR A 193 12.18 -3.81 30.32
CA THR A 193 13.20 -3.98 31.36
C THR A 193 12.86 -3.20 32.63
N GLY A 194 12.44 -1.94 32.48
CA GLY A 194 12.01 -1.12 33.62
C GLY A 194 10.80 -1.72 34.35
N MET A 195 9.84 -2.27 33.62
CA MET A 195 8.67 -2.95 34.21
C MET A 195 9.08 -4.23 34.96
N ASN A 196 9.99 -5.02 34.41
CA ASN A 196 10.55 -6.18 35.10
C ASN A 196 11.26 -5.79 36.39
N GLU A 197 12.07 -4.72 36.36
CA GLU A 197 12.74 -4.21 37.56
C GLU A 197 11.74 -3.71 38.61
N LEU A 198 10.67 -3.02 38.20
CA LEU A 198 9.61 -2.62 39.12
C LEU A 198 8.92 -3.82 39.77
N ALA A 199 8.59 -4.85 38.97
CA ALA A 199 7.94 -6.05 39.45
C ALA A 199 8.80 -6.78 40.49
N LEU A 200 10.11 -6.84 40.29
CA LEU A 200 11.05 -7.52 41.20
C LEU A 200 11.38 -6.71 42.47
N ASN A 201 11.35 -5.37 42.40
CA ASN A 201 11.81 -4.50 43.49
C ASN A 201 10.66 -3.83 44.26
N GLY A 202 9.44 -4.39 44.23
CA GLY A 202 8.30 -3.84 44.96
C GLY A 202 7.90 -2.43 44.52
N GLY A 203 7.97 -2.15 43.21
CA GLY A 203 7.56 -0.87 42.63
C GLY A 203 8.62 0.24 42.66
N LYS A 204 9.90 -0.07 42.89
CA LYS A 204 11.00 0.89 42.83
C LYS A 204 11.91 0.61 41.62
N PHE A 205 12.14 1.62 40.77
CA PHE A 205 13.14 1.52 39.73
C PHE A 205 14.54 1.46 40.35
N LYS A 206 15.38 0.54 39.88
CA LYS A 206 16.83 0.73 40.03
C LYS A 206 17.27 1.80 39.03
N PRO A 207 18.23 2.67 39.38
CA PRO A 207 18.82 3.56 38.40
C PRO A 207 19.34 2.74 37.22
N MET A 208 18.81 3.02 36.04
CA MET A 208 19.23 2.38 34.80
C MET A 208 20.64 2.88 34.47
N ASP A 209 21.63 1.98 34.47
CA ASP A 209 23.00 2.30 34.10
C ASP A 209 23.09 2.49 32.58
N MET A 210 22.90 3.73 32.12
CA MET A 210 23.05 4.14 30.73
C MET A 210 24.51 4.14 30.25
N SER A 211 25.48 3.85 31.14
CA SER A 211 26.91 3.76 30.82
C SER A 211 27.40 2.33 30.64
N SER A 212 26.55 1.32 30.89
CA SER A 212 26.89 -0.05 30.55
C SER A 212 27.06 -0.17 29.04
N PRO A 213 28.28 -0.48 28.55
CA PRO A 213 28.46 -0.84 27.17
C PRO A 213 27.51 -2.00 26.91
N SER A 214 26.80 -1.98 25.78
CA SER A 214 26.33 -3.21 25.14
C SER A 214 27.38 -4.28 25.40
N ASP A 215 27.03 -5.37 26.11
CA ASP A 215 27.96 -6.44 26.46
C ASP A 215 28.70 -6.90 25.20
N HIS A 216 29.83 -6.26 24.96
CA HIS A 216 30.76 -6.50 23.87
C HIS A 216 31.99 -7.07 24.53
N ASN A 217 31.80 -8.20 25.22
CA ASN A 217 32.82 -9.19 25.47
C ASN A 217 32.22 -10.38 26.23
N GLU A 218 31.41 -11.19 25.55
CA GLU A 218 31.53 -12.62 25.76
C GLU A 218 31.64 -13.30 24.40
N GLY A 219 32.86 -13.71 24.07
CA GLY A 219 33.08 -14.75 23.09
C GLY A 219 32.45 -16.04 23.60
N HIS A 220 31.18 -16.26 23.30
CA HIS A 220 30.50 -17.49 23.66
C HIS A 220 30.77 -18.56 22.59
N ASN A 221 31.67 -19.48 22.95
CA ASN A 221 31.87 -20.78 22.31
C ASN A 221 30.62 -21.65 22.56
N PRO A 222 29.98 -22.25 21.53
CA PRO A 222 28.73 -22.97 21.73
C PRO A 222 29.01 -24.39 22.20
N ARG A 223 29.20 -24.60 23.52
CA ARG A 223 28.98 -25.92 24.14
C ARG A 223 28.94 -25.91 25.67
N SER A 224 27.75 -26.07 26.24
CA SER A 224 27.45 -27.10 27.25
C SER A 224 25.97 -26.98 27.65
N THR A 225 25.15 -27.92 27.20
CA THR A 225 24.59 -29.00 28.02
C THR A 225 23.42 -28.50 28.88
N ILE A 226 22.22 -28.66 28.31
CA ILE A 226 20.96 -28.65 29.04
C ILE A 226 21.02 -29.75 30.10
N THR A 227 20.94 -29.39 31.37
CA THR A 227 20.53 -30.31 32.43
C THR A 227 19.33 -29.71 33.15
N ASN A 228 18.18 -30.35 32.99
CA ASN A 228 17.02 -30.15 33.84
C ASN A 228 17.41 -30.40 35.30
N SER A 229 16.94 -29.54 36.20
CA SER A 229 16.68 -29.94 37.58
C SER A 229 15.53 -29.14 38.15
N ASP A 230 14.48 -29.88 38.45
CA ASP A 230 13.35 -29.52 39.28
C ASP A 230 13.82 -29.12 40.68
N ASN A 231 13.38 -27.97 41.18
CA ASN A 231 12.86 -27.74 42.53
C ASN A 231 12.77 -26.23 42.81
N ALA A 232 11.55 -25.70 42.80
CA ALA A 232 11.23 -24.47 43.53
C ALA A 232 10.19 -24.82 44.59
N SER A 233 10.71 -25.14 45.77
CA SER A 233 9.97 -25.31 47.01
C SER A 233 9.39 -23.97 47.46
N SER A 234 8.09 -24.00 47.75
CA SER A 234 7.34 -23.19 48.72
C SER A 234 8.11 -22.10 49.47
N GLY A 235 7.69 -20.85 49.27
CA GLY A 235 7.88 -19.73 50.18
C GLY A 235 6.56 -18.99 50.34
N GLU A 236 5.90 -19.20 51.48
CA GLU A 236 4.71 -18.49 51.93
C GLU A 236 5.03 -17.03 52.32
N GLY A 237 4.05 -16.14 52.14
CA GLY A 237 3.88 -14.97 53.00
C GLY A 237 4.02 -13.59 52.35
N VAL A 238 2.91 -13.05 51.85
CA VAL A 238 2.53 -11.67 52.17
C VAL A 238 1.00 -11.54 52.18
N ASP A 239 0.47 -11.15 53.34
CA ASP A 239 -0.95 -11.00 53.64
C ASP A 239 -1.62 -9.82 52.93
N GLU A 240 -2.93 -9.98 52.79
CA GLU A 240 -3.97 -9.20 52.12
C GLU A 240 -3.99 -7.69 52.45
N ALA A 241 -4.27 -6.86 51.43
CA ALA A 241 -5.39 -5.90 51.42
C ALA A 241 -5.42 -5.09 50.12
N TYR A 242 -6.03 -5.62 49.07
CA TYR A 242 -6.72 -4.79 48.08
C TYR A 242 -8.18 -5.19 48.08
N THR A 243 -8.93 -4.59 49.01
CA THR A 243 -10.38 -4.71 49.05
C THR A 243 -10.94 -4.08 47.77
N GLY A 244 -11.44 -4.93 46.87
CA GLY A 244 -12.12 -4.51 45.66
C GLY A 244 -13.25 -3.53 45.97
N SER A 245 -13.14 -2.33 45.40
CA SER A 245 -14.28 -1.43 45.25
C SER A 245 -14.93 -1.71 43.90
N ALA A 246 -16.20 -2.06 43.97
CA ALA A 246 -17.07 -2.35 42.86
C ALA A 246 -17.14 -1.19 41.84
N ASN A 247 -17.30 -1.57 40.57
CA ASN A 247 -17.72 -0.75 39.44
C ASN A 247 -16.72 0.30 38.93
N ASP A 248 -15.48 -0.11 38.66
CA ASP A 248 -14.69 0.52 37.61
C ASP A 248 -14.76 -0.37 36.37
N GLY A 249 -15.29 0.15 35.26
CA GLY A 249 -15.20 -0.49 33.95
C GLY A 249 -13.78 -0.39 33.38
N GLY A 250 -12.80 -0.78 34.19
CA GLY A 250 -11.38 -0.47 34.00
C GLY A 250 -10.68 -1.42 33.05
N LEU A 251 -9.87 -0.82 32.16
CA LEU A 251 -8.79 -1.28 31.26
C LEU A 251 -8.61 -2.76 30.89
N THR A 252 -8.79 -3.71 31.80
CA THR A 252 -8.63 -5.14 31.55
C THR A 252 -10.00 -5.81 31.51
N ARG A 253 -10.16 -6.89 30.72
CA ARG A 253 -11.37 -7.69 30.85
C ARG A 253 -11.43 -8.17 32.31
N GLU A 254 -12.53 -7.92 33.01
CA GLU A 254 -12.71 -8.25 34.42
C GLU A 254 -12.07 -9.62 34.76
N GLY A 255 -10.93 -9.61 35.47
CA GLY A 255 -10.15 -10.79 35.84
C GLY A 255 -8.92 -11.16 34.98
N GLU A 256 -8.46 -10.33 34.03
CA GLU A 256 -7.22 -10.57 33.28
C GLU A 256 -5.97 -10.12 34.08
N ASP A 257 -4.93 -10.96 34.09
CA ASP A 257 -3.65 -10.66 34.74
C ASP A 257 -2.94 -9.51 34.00
N PRO A 258 -2.66 -8.36 34.65
CA PRO A 258 -1.94 -7.25 34.05
C PRO A 258 -0.60 -7.67 33.42
N ALA A 259 0.09 -8.67 33.96
CA ALA A 259 1.34 -9.15 33.40
C ALA A 259 1.13 -9.86 32.05
N GLU A 260 0.08 -10.67 31.94
CA GLU A 260 -0.31 -11.33 30.69
C GLU A 260 -0.75 -10.30 29.64
N HIS A 261 -1.54 -9.30 30.05
CA HIS A 261 -2.02 -8.25 29.15
C HIS A 261 -0.84 -7.43 28.58
N LEU A 262 0.08 -7.01 29.46
CA LEU A 262 1.29 -6.30 29.05
C LEU A 262 2.15 -7.11 28.09
N SER A 263 2.30 -8.42 28.34
CA SER A 263 3.14 -9.28 27.51
C SER A 263 2.70 -9.28 26.04
N HIS A 264 1.42 -9.42 25.73
CA HIS A 264 0.99 -9.40 24.33
C HIS A 264 1.01 -7.98 23.74
N CYS A 265 0.77 -6.92 24.54
CA CYS A 265 0.90 -5.54 24.09
C CYS A 265 2.32 -5.24 23.60
N PHE A 266 3.34 -5.64 24.37
CA PHE A 266 4.74 -5.44 23.99
C PHE A 266 5.09 -6.18 22.71
N ASP A 267 4.63 -7.43 22.53
CA ASP A 267 4.88 -8.17 21.31
C ASP A 267 4.14 -7.57 20.10
N TYR A 268 2.90 -7.10 20.30
CA TYR A 268 2.14 -6.40 19.26
C TYR A 268 2.84 -5.10 18.83
N LEU A 269 3.33 -4.29 19.77
CA LEU A 269 4.07 -3.06 19.48
C LEU A 269 5.39 -3.36 18.77
N ARG A 270 6.14 -4.38 19.19
CA ARG A 270 7.36 -4.82 18.52
C ARG A 270 7.08 -5.19 17.06
N GLN A 271 6.04 -5.97 16.81
CA GLN A 271 5.63 -6.34 15.46
C GLN A 271 5.16 -5.14 14.64
N ALA A 272 4.44 -4.20 15.25
CA ALA A 272 4.02 -2.95 14.60
C ALA A 272 5.23 -2.09 14.21
N ILE A 273 6.23 -1.92 15.10
CA ILE A 273 7.46 -1.17 14.80
C ILE A 273 8.19 -1.82 13.62
N MET A 274 8.38 -3.14 13.63
CA MET A 274 9.03 -3.85 12.53
C MET A 274 8.24 -3.81 11.22
N CYS A 275 6.91 -3.77 11.29
CA CYS A 275 6.04 -3.72 10.12
C CYS A 275 6.07 -2.35 9.43
N HIS A 276 6.21 -1.26 10.19
CA HIS A 276 6.33 0.08 9.63
C HIS A 276 7.78 0.40 9.27
N GLY A 277 8.75 -0.12 10.03
CA GLY A 277 10.18 -0.02 9.73
C GLY A 277 10.64 1.43 9.53
N ASP A 278 10.35 2.31 10.48
CA ASP A 278 10.60 3.75 10.32
C ASP A 278 12.07 4.07 10.00
N THR A 279 12.31 4.55 8.79
CA THR A 279 13.66 4.82 8.25
C THR A 279 14.10 6.27 8.43
N ALA A 280 13.31 7.11 9.12
CA ALA A 280 13.71 8.48 9.39
C ALA A 280 15.00 8.54 10.22
N LEU A 281 15.88 9.47 9.85
CA LEU A 281 17.21 9.62 10.43
C LEU A 281 17.22 10.59 11.59
N GLU A 282 17.54 10.08 12.77
CA GLU A 282 17.59 10.85 14.00
C GLU A 282 19.00 11.30 14.33
N GLY A 283 19.10 12.58 14.71
CA GLY A 283 20.35 13.27 14.96
C GLY A 283 20.62 13.49 16.44
N LEU A 284 21.34 14.58 16.73
CA LEU A 284 21.63 15.01 18.09
C LEU A 284 20.33 15.22 18.88
N GLN A 285 20.33 14.71 20.11
CA GLN A 285 19.26 14.94 21.09
C GLN A 285 18.92 16.43 21.23
N THR A 286 17.66 16.70 21.58
CA THR A 286 17.15 18.07 21.76
C THR A 286 16.49 18.31 23.12
N THR A 287 16.24 17.27 23.89
CA THR A 287 15.54 17.32 25.18
C THR A 287 16.41 17.05 26.40
N PHE A 288 17.61 16.51 26.20
CA PHE A 288 18.58 16.28 27.26
C PHE A 288 19.51 17.49 27.44
N GLY A 289 20.10 17.63 28.64
CA GLY A 289 21.05 18.71 28.93
C GLY A 289 22.24 18.72 27.94
N PRO A 290 22.96 19.85 27.79
CA PRO A 290 23.97 20.04 26.75
C PRO A 290 25.13 19.03 26.83
N ASP A 291 25.37 18.45 28.00
CA ASP A 291 26.46 17.49 28.25
C ASP A 291 26.06 16.03 27.96
N VAL A 292 24.79 15.77 27.60
CA VAL A 292 24.30 14.43 27.28
C VAL A 292 24.36 14.22 25.78
N GLY A 293 25.26 13.34 25.35
CA GLY A 293 25.33 12.89 23.96
C GLY A 293 24.30 11.79 23.67
N GLY A 294 23.72 11.79 22.47
CA GLY A 294 22.84 10.74 22.00
C GLY A 294 21.83 11.25 20.98
N SER A 295 20.86 10.41 20.67
CA SER A 295 19.62 10.76 19.96
C SER A 295 18.44 10.48 20.88
N ASP A 296 17.40 11.31 20.82
CA ASP A 296 16.18 11.19 21.63
C ASP A 296 14.92 10.99 20.78
N GLY A 297 15.08 10.88 19.46
CA GLY A 297 13.99 10.71 18.49
C GLY A 297 13.15 11.96 18.23
N TRP A 298 13.48 13.09 18.87
CA TRP A 298 12.72 14.33 18.69
C TRP A 298 13.28 15.20 17.55
N ASN A 299 12.44 16.09 17.03
CA ASN A 299 12.80 17.06 15.98
C ASN A 299 13.27 16.44 14.66
N VAL A 300 12.72 15.27 14.32
CA VAL A 300 12.91 14.57 13.04
C VAL A 300 11.60 14.56 12.27
N VAL A 301 11.67 14.59 10.94
CA VAL A 301 10.49 14.54 10.07
C VAL A 301 10.15 13.10 9.74
N HIS A 302 8.92 12.69 10.07
CA HIS A 302 8.38 11.36 9.75
C HIS A 302 7.32 11.44 8.66
N VAL A 303 7.14 10.35 7.90
CA VAL A 303 6.05 10.21 6.93
C VAL A 303 4.92 9.40 7.56
N CYS A 304 3.86 10.07 7.99
CA CYS A 304 2.73 9.46 8.70
C CYS A 304 1.46 9.43 7.84
N LYS A 305 0.53 8.53 8.22
CA LYS A 305 -0.88 8.72 7.86
C LYS A 305 -1.39 9.97 8.56
N LYS A 306 -2.26 10.74 7.91
CA LYS A 306 -2.94 11.86 8.57
C LYS A 306 -3.90 11.29 9.60
N TRP A 307 -3.66 11.62 10.86
CA TRP A 307 -4.44 11.05 11.97
C TRP A 307 -5.90 11.47 11.93
N ASP A 308 -6.21 12.72 11.60
CA ASP A 308 -7.59 13.21 11.51
C ASP A 308 -8.42 12.40 10.50
N GLU A 309 -7.85 12.04 9.35
CA GLU A 309 -8.55 11.21 8.36
C GLU A 309 -8.78 9.77 8.86
N VAL A 310 -7.85 9.23 9.67
CA VAL A 310 -8.02 7.93 10.32
C VAL A 310 -9.12 8.01 11.38
N TYR A 311 -9.06 9.04 12.22
CA TYR A 311 -10.02 9.30 13.29
C TYR A 311 -11.43 9.46 12.72
N ASP A 312 -11.63 10.36 11.76
CA ASP A 312 -12.93 10.60 11.12
C ASP A 312 -13.50 9.33 10.48
N TRP A 313 -12.63 8.50 9.87
CA TRP A 313 -13.06 7.25 9.27
C TRP A 313 -13.58 6.24 10.29
N LEU A 314 -12.90 6.13 11.44
CA LEU A 314 -13.29 5.27 12.57
C LEU A 314 -14.55 5.78 13.23
N GLU A 315 -14.62 7.08 13.52
CA GLU A 315 -15.74 7.73 14.20
C GLU A 315 -17.04 7.57 13.40
N GLY A 316 -16.97 7.72 12.06
CA GLY A 316 -18.11 7.51 11.17
C GLY A 316 -18.54 6.04 11.00
N ARG A 317 -17.82 5.08 11.60
CA ARG A 317 -18.06 3.63 11.49
C ARG A 317 -18.05 2.90 12.84
N ARG A 318 -17.99 3.64 13.95
CA ARG A 318 -18.00 3.05 15.29
C ARG A 318 -19.23 2.17 15.49
N ILE A 319 -19.05 1.05 16.19
CA ILE A 319 -20.13 0.08 16.45
C ILE A 319 -20.93 0.46 17.70
N ASP A 320 -20.29 1.14 18.65
CA ASP A 320 -20.91 1.69 19.85
C ASP A 320 -20.17 2.97 20.30
N ASP A 321 -20.69 3.62 21.34
CA ASP A 321 -20.15 4.87 21.90
C ASP A 321 -19.26 4.64 23.14
N ARG A 322 -18.80 3.41 23.40
CA ARG A 322 -17.91 3.15 24.53
C ARG A 322 -16.54 3.74 24.25
N ILE A 323 -15.96 4.34 25.28
CA ILE A 323 -14.61 4.90 25.24
C ILE A 323 -13.71 3.98 26.05
N TRP A 324 -12.64 3.50 25.44
CA TRP A 324 -11.64 2.61 26.05
C TRP A 324 -10.25 3.14 25.74
N ILE A 325 -9.57 3.65 26.77
CA ILE A 325 -8.12 3.93 26.85
C ILE A 325 -7.73 3.75 28.31
#